data_AF-A0A838RSV8-F1
#
_entry.id   AF-A0A838RSV8-F1
#
_cell.length_a   1.000
_cell.length_b   1.000
_cell.length_c   1.000
_cell.angle_alpha   90.00
_cell.angle_beta   90.00
_cell.angle_gamma   90.00
#
_symmetry.space_group_name_H-M   'P 1'
#
loop_
_entity.id
_entity.type
_entity.pdbx_description
1 polymer ?
#
loop_
_entity_poly.entity_id
_entity_poly.type
_entity_poly.pdbx_seq_one_letter_code
_entity_poly.pdbx_strand_id
1 'polypeptide(L)' 'MNLRSYTIYTILCTLIIIGVAGYLVVFQNSLLTIESDLSYHLATAQSFVREGGLTLHETWDSLPEGRPHLYPPVLH' A
#
# COMPACT_ATOMS: atom_id res chain seq x y z
N MET A 1 -10.10 28.21 -27.84
CA MET A 1 -9.87 28.29 -26.38
C MET A 1 -8.57 29.06 -26.12
N ASN A 2 -8.50 29.87 -25.06
CA ASN A 2 -7.47 30.90 -24.85
C ASN A 2 -6.25 30.33 -24.08
N LEU A 3 -5.00 30.62 -24.51
CA LEU A 3 -3.75 30.16 -23.86
C LEU A 3 -3.68 30.51 -22.36
N ARG A 4 -4.25 31.66 -21.99
CA ARG A 4 -4.31 32.10 -20.59
C ARG A 4 -5.16 31.17 -19.72
N SER A 5 -6.23 30.60 -20.28
CA SER A 5 -7.07 29.63 -19.60
C SER A 5 -6.31 28.34 -19.32
N TYR A 6 -5.54 27.81 -20.29
CA TYR A 6 -4.72 26.61 -20.09
C TYR A 6 -3.71 26.77 -18.96
N THR A 7 -3.02 27.92 -18.91
CA THR A 7 -2.03 28.20 -17.87
C THR A 7 -2.67 28.20 -16.47
N ILE A 8 -3.85 28.80 -16.33
CA ILE A 8 -4.59 28.83 -15.06
C ILE A 8 -5.01 27.42 -14.64
N TYR A 9 -5.56 26.61 -15.56
CA TYR A 9 -5.93 25.24 -15.24
C TYR A 9 -4.73 24.39 -14.84
N THR A 10 -3.60 24.51 -15.53
CA THR A 10 -2.37 23.80 -15.17
C THR A 10 -1.90 24.16 -13.76
N ILE A 11 -1.90 25.45 -13.41
CA ILE A 11 -1.52 25.91 -12.07
C ILE A 11 -2.47 25.32 -11.02
N LEU A 12 -3.79 25.40 -11.24
CA LEU A 12 -4.79 24.87 -10.30
C LEU A 12 -4.65 23.35 -10.12
N CYS A 13 -4.52 22.59 -11.20
CA CYS A 13 -4.30 21.14 -11.14
C CYS A 13 -3.01 20.80 -10.39
N THR A 14 -1.93 21.54 -10.64
CA THR A 14 -0.65 21.33 -9.95
C THR A 14 -0.78 21.59 -8.45
N LEU A 15 -1.45 22.68 -8.05
CA LEU A 15 -1.70 22.99 -6.64
C LEU A 15 -2.57 21.92 -5.96
N ILE A 16 -3.58 21.39 -6.65
CA ILE A 16 -4.41 20.29 -6.14
C ILE A 16 -3.58 19.04 -5.93
N ILE A 17 -2.75 18.65 -6.91
CA ILE A 17 -1.89 17.48 -6.80
C ILE A 17 -0.92 17.62 -5.63
N ILE A 18 -0.26 18.78 -5.49
CA ILE A 18 0.64 19.06 -4.36
C ILE A 18 -0.12 19.01 -3.04
N GLY A 19 -1.31 19.59 -2.97
CA GLY A 19 -2.15 19.58 -1.77
C GLY A 19 -2.57 18.17 -1.35
N VAL A 20 -3.02 17.35 -2.30
CA VAL A 20 -3.40 15.94 -2.05
C VAL A 20 -2.18 15.13 -1.63
N ALA A 21 -1.05 15.27 -2.33
CA ALA A 21 0.19 14.57 -1.96
C ALA A 21 0.66 14.96 -0.55
N GLY A 22 0.65 16.26 -0.24
CA GLY A 22 1.01 16.76 1.09
C GLY A 22 0.08 16.23 2.19
N TYR A 23 -1.23 16.20 1.93
CA TYR A 23 -2.21 15.60 2.85
C TYR A 23 -1.90 14.12 3.11
N LEU A 24 -1.69 13.32 2.05
CA LEU A 24 -1.38 11.90 2.20
C LEU A 24 -0.10 11.68 3.01
N VAL A 25 0.96 12.48 2.79
CA VAL A 25 2.22 12.35 3.55
C VAL A 25 2.03 12.70 5.03
N VAL A 26 1.27 13.76 5.34
CA VAL A 26 1.04 14.19 6.73
C VAL A 26 0.17 13.16 7.47
N PHE A 27 -0.85 12.63 6.81
CA PHE A 27 -1.82 11.74 7.42
C PHE A 27 -1.56 10.25 7.14
N GLN A 28 -0.40 9.89 6.58
CA GLN A 28 -0.08 8.51 6.21
C GLN A 28 -0.23 7.55 7.39
N ASN A 29 0.20 7.93 8.60
CA ASN A 29 0.11 7.07 9.78
C ASN A 29 -1.32 6.87 10.29
N SER A 30 -2.26 7.74 9.92
CA SER A 30 -3.68 7.63 10.26
C SER A 30 -4.49 6.90 9.19
N LEU A 31 -4.07 6.99 7.92
CA LEU A 31 -4.72 6.34 6.78
C LEU A 31 -4.20 4.93 6.55
N LEU A 32 -2.90 4.74 6.70
CA LEU A 32 -2.21 3.46 6.70
C LEU A 32 -1.88 3.16 8.16
N THR A 33 -2.77 2.44 8.82
CA THR A 33 -2.45 1.96 10.16
C THR A 33 -1.31 0.95 10.04
N ILE A 34 -0.14 1.31 10.58
CA ILE A 34 1.05 0.45 10.67
C ILE A 34 0.66 -0.93 11.22
N GLU A 35 -0.33 -0.98 12.10
CA GLU A 35 -0.84 -2.23 12.70
C GLU A 35 -1.33 -3.24 11.67
N SER A 36 -2.01 -2.81 10.60
CA SER A 36 -2.55 -3.74 9.59
C SER A 36 -1.47 -4.31 8.68
N ASP A 37 -0.52 -3.47 8.27
CA ASP A 37 0.60 -3.83 7.40
C ASP A 37 1.64 -4.66 8.17
N LEU A 38 1.99 -4.26 9.39
CA LEU A 38 2.90 -5.02 10.26
C LEU A 38 2.33 -6.40 10.62
N SER A 39 1.04 -6.48 10.96
CA SER A 39 0.41 -7.77 11.25
C SER A 39 0.43 -8.69 10.05
N TYR A 40 0.23 -8.15 8.84
CA TYR A 40 0.36 -8.91 7.58
C TYR A 40 1.79 -9.44 7.38
N HIS A 41 2.81 -8.58 7.53
CA HIS A 41 4.21 -8.98 7.39
C HIS A 41 4.62 -10.04 8.40
N LEU A 42 4.22 -9.89 9.66
CA LEU A 42 4.51 -10.87 10.72
C LEU A 42 3.81 -12.21 10.45
N ALA A 43 2.53 -12.19 10.06
CA ALA A 43 1.81 -13.41 9.71
C ALA A 43 2.46 -14.14 8.52
N THR A 44 2.94 -13.39 7.53
CA THR A 44 3.65 -13.96 6.38
C THR A 44 5.01 -14.54 6.76
N ALA A 45 5.79 -13.85 7.59
CA ALA A 45 7.05 -14.39 8.09
C ALA A 45 6.85 -15.69 8.91
N GLN A 46 5.76 -15.75 9.69
CA GLN A 46 5.38 -16.96 10.43
C GLN A 46 4.99 -18.11 9.52
N SER A 47 4.34 -17.85 8.38
CA SER A 47 4.01 -18.91 7.43
C SER A 47 5.27 -19.49 6.78
N PHE A 48 6.28 -18.69 6.49
CA PHE A 48 7.56 -19.20 5.96
C PHE A 48 8.25 -20.14 6.94
N VAL A 49 8.21 -19.80 8.24
CA VAL A 49 8.74 -20.67 9.30
C VAL A 49 7.94 -21.96 9.40
N ARG A 50 6.61 -21.88 9.34
CA ARG A 50 5.70 -23.04 9.43
C ARG A 50 5.84 -23.98 8.24
N GLU A 51 6.03 -23.45 7.04
CA GLU A 51 6.13 -24.23 5.79
C GLU A 51 7.58 -24.63 5.45
N GLY A 52 8.56 -24.19 6.24
CA GLY A 52 9.97 -24.58 6.08
C GLY A 52 10.68 -23.86 4.93
N GLY A 53 10.18 -22.71 4.49
CA GLY A 53 10.75 -21.95 3.39
C GLY A 53 9.83 -20.85 2.89
N LEU A 54 10.29 -20.14 1.88
CA LEU A 54 9.53 -19.06 1.24
C LEU A 54 8.31 -19.63 0.51
N THR A 55 7.15 -19.03 0.75
CA THR A 55 5.88 -19.40 0.12
C THR A 55 5.41 -18.26 -0.77
N LEU A 56 4.75 -18.58 -1.89
CA LEU A 56 4.15 -17.57 -2.78
C LEU A 56 2.67 -17.33 -2.46
N HIS A 57 2.09 -18.20 -1.65
CA HIS A 57 0.69 -18.18 -1.26
C HIS A 57 0.62 -18.28 0.25
N GLU A 58 -0.28 -17.51 0.82
CA GLU A 58 -0.59 -17.55 2.23
C GLU A 58 -1.90 -18.31 2.44
N THR A 59 -1.89 -19.27 3.36
CA THR A 59 -3.11 -19.90 3.86
C THR A 59 -3.46 -19.27 5.20
N TRP A 60 -4.32 -18.25 5.18
CA TRP A 60 -4.85 -17.68 6.43
C TRP A 60 -5.70 -18.73 7.13
N ASP A 61 -5.61 -18.80 8.46
CA ASP A 61 -6.45 -19.67 9.29
C ASP A 61 -7.96 -19.47 9.03
N SER A 62 -8.35 -18.33 8.43
CA SER A 62 -9.73 -17.96 8.11
C SER A 62 -10.17 -18.24 6.65
N LEU A 63 -9.27 -18.64 5.74
CA LEU A 63 -9.61 -18.91 4.32
C LEU A 63 -8.94 -20.21 3.82
N PRO A 64 -9.72 -21.29 3.55
CA PRO A 64 -9.17 -22.60 3.22
C PRO A 64 -8.46 -22.67 1.86
N GLU A 65 -8.75 -21.77 0.93
CA GLU A 65 -8.13 -21.77 -0.41
C GLU A 65 -6.83 -20.95 -0.50
N GLY A 66 -6.44 -20.27 0.58
CA GLY A 66 -5.30 -19.37 0.59
C GLY A 66 -5.40 -18.24 -0.45
N ARG A 67 -4.38 -17.39 -0.53
CA ARG A 67 -4.26 -16.35 -1.58
C ARG A 67 -2.79 -16.03 -1.86
N PRO A 68 -2.46 -15.53 -3.06
CA PRO A 68 -1.14 -14.96 -3.31
C PRO A 68 -0.79 -13.85 -2.32
N HIS A 69 0.48 -13.74 -1.97
CA HIS A 69 0.97 -12.62 -1.14
C HIS A 69 0.72 -11.27 -1.82
N LEU A 70 0.29 -10.28 -1.03
CA LEU A 70 0.08 -8.89 -1.49
C LEU A 70 1.39 -8.23 -1.95
N TYR A 71 2.51 -8.67 -1.39
CA TYR A 71 3.84 -8.14 -1.66
C TYR A 71 4.82 -9.28 -1.94
N PRO A 72 5.94 -9.00 -2.63
CA PRO A 72 7.00 -9.97 -2.82
C PRO A 72 7.49 -10.57 -1.49
N PRO A 73 7.52 -11.91 -1.35
CA PRO A 73 7.95 -12.62 -0.14
C PRO A 73 9.33 -12.25 0.39
N VAL A 74 10.24 -11.81 -0.48
CA VAL A 74 11.60 -11.36 -0.12
C VAL A 74 11.66 -10.01 0.59
N LEU A 75 10.53 -9.29 0.67
CA LEU A 75 10.42 -7.99 1.34
C LEU A 75 9.84 -8.13 2.76
N HIS A 76 9.74 -9.34 3.29
CA HIS A 76 9.12 -9.67 4.58
C HIS A 76 10.16 -10.30 5.51
#